data_AF-A0A6A1V435-F1
#
_entry.id   AF-A0A6A1V435-F1
#
_cell.length_a   1.000
_cell.length_b   1.000
_cell.length_c   1.000
_cell.angle_alpha   90.00
_cell.angle_beta   90.00
_cell.angle_gamma   90.00
#
_symmetry.space_group_name_H-M   'P 1'
#
loop_
_entity.id
_entity.type
_entity.pdbx_description
1 polymer ?
#
loop_
_entity_poly.entity_id
_entity_poly.type
_entity_poly.pdbx_seq_one_letter_code
_entity_poly.pdbx_strand_id
1 'polypeptide(L)'
;MDESPAGVVEDPKPSEYLQVPSKPNGSQQTPEELVAKAIAPVKKEFLRYPPPRTCSSTNHENHTVSETKVVALKEKKSKRQLKRERRQEQKSARNICPLIAKSGDVSSCPYNERCRFSHDLEAFKDQKPADLEGECPFMNAKEPCPYGLACRFSSTHKDGIPAGTSDARKKNSEVNGLNKDVQKLLWKNKMSFPKADAKLKALGLVVWTVSVFLALTIHLSVIILVHTPLSVFSSAF
;
A
#
# COMPACT_ATOMS: atom_id res chain seq x y z
N MET A 1 43.15 10.87 -62.91
CA MET A 1 44.50 11.02 -62.34
C MET A 1 44.28 11.84 -61.09
N ASP A 2 44.14 11.30 -59.89
CA ASP A 2 44.55 10.06 -59.23
C ASP A 2 43.41 9.68 -58.27
N GLU A 3 42.87 8.47 -58.28
CA GLU A 3 43.36 7.28 -57.55
C GLU A 3 43.23 7.39 -56.00
N SER A 4 42.32 6.54 -55.50
CA SER A 4 41.97 6.09 -54.14
C SER A 4 43.15 5.94 -53.15
N PRO A 5 42.96 5.74 -51.80
CA PRO A 5 42.04 4.70 -51.29
C PRO A 5 41.36 4.91 -49.93
N ALA A 6 40.39 4.01 -49.75
CA ALA A 6 39.61 3.70 -48.57
C ALA A 6 40.45 3.36 -47.33
N GLY A 7 40.00 3.88 -46.18
CA GLY A 7 40.39 3.42 -44.85
C GLY A 7 39.24 2.67 -44.19
N VAL A 8 39.45 1.37 -44.01
CA VAL A 8 38.60 0.40 -43.32
C VAL A 8 38.53 0.77 -41.83
N VAL A 9 37.32 0.89 -41.26
CA VAL A 9 37.15 0.94 -39.80
C VAL A 9 37.03 -0.50 -39.32
N GLU A 10 38.13 -1.03 -38.77
CA GLU A 10 38.12 -2.27 -37.99
C GLU A 10 37.58 -2.00 -36.58
N ASP A 11 36.63 -2.81 -36.14
CA ASP A 11 36.18 -2.88 -34.75
C ASP A 11 37.22 -3.62 -33.88
N PRO A 12 37.73 -3.03 -32.79
CA PRO A 12 38.43 -3.79 -31.76
C PRO A 12 37.53 -4.08 -30.55
N LYS A 13 37.11 -5.34 -30.48
CA LYS A 13 37.11 -6.27 -29.33
C LYS A 13 36.78 -5.75 -27.91
N PRO A 14 35.81 -6.37 -27.20
CA PRO A 14 35.57 -6.09 -25.78
C PRO A 14 36.60 -6.80 -24.88
N SER A 15 37.40 -6.03 -24.17
CA SER A 15 38.15 -6.39 -22.96
C SER A 15 38.03 -5.17 -22.04
N GLU A 16 37.56 -5.24 -20.80
CA GLU A 16 38.04 -6.09 -19.71
C GLU A 16 36.99 -5.99 -18.59
N TYR A 17 36.44 -7.14 -18.19
CA TYR A 17 35.47 -7.24 -17.10
C TYR A 17 36.22 -7.15 -15.78
N LEU A 18 36.33 -5.95 -15.20
CA LEU A 18 36.76 -5.81 -13.80
C LEU A 18 35.63 -6.33 -12.89
N GLN A 19 35.83 -7.57 -12.44
CA GLN A 19 35.06 -8.22 -11.39
C GLN A 19 35.06 -7.33 -10.14
N VAL A 20 33.89 -6.85 -9.72
CA VAL A 20 33.73 -6.26 -8.40
C VAL A 20 33.74 -7.41 -7.38
N PRO A 21 34.67 -7.41 -6.40
CA PRO A 21 34.80 -8.50 -5.45
C PRO A 21 33.58 -8.57 -4.53
N SER A 22 32.99 -9.76 -4.45
CA SER A 22 31.99 -10.13 -3.45
C SER A 22 32.56 -9.92 -2.05
N LYS A 23 32.07 -8.90 -1.33
CA LYS A 23 32.46 -8.68 0.06
C LYS A 23 31.90 -9.80 0.94
N PRO A 24 32.71 -10.35 1.85
CA PRO A 24 32.28 -11.44 2.71
C PRO A 24 31.24 -10.96 3.71
N ASN A 25 30.33 -11.87 3.99
CA ASN A 25 29.32 -11.83 5.04
C ASN A 25 29.93 -11.33 6.37
N GLY A 26 29.38 -10.25 6.94
CA GLY A 26 29.45 -10.03 8.39
C GLY A 26 30.16 -8.80 8.97
N SER A 27 30.49 -7.75 8.20
CA SER A 27 30.89 -6.47 8.84
C SER A 27 29.68 -5.68 9.31
N GLN A 28 29.61 -5.38 10.61
CA GLN A 28 28.58 -4.52 11.18
C GLN A 28 28.93 -3.08 10.83
N GLN A 29 28.05 -2.38 10.11
CA GLN A 29 28.20 -0.94 9.85
C GLN A 29 28.15 -0.17 11.18
N THR A 30 28.98 0.86 11.31
CA THR A 30 28.99 1.68 12.52
C THR A 30 27.68 2.49 12.62
N PRO A 31 27.26 2.90 13.83
CA PRO A 31 26.07 3.74 13.99
C PRO A 31 26.15 5.03 13.18
N GLU A 32 27.35 5.60 13.05
CA GLU A 32 27.62 6.83 12.29
C GLU A 32 27.42 6.63 10.79
N GLU A 33 27.86 5.49 10.24
CA GLU A 33 27.63 5.14 8.83
C GLU A 33 26.15 4.92 8.50
N LEU A 34 25.39 4.35 9.45
CA LEU A 34 23.95 4.18 9.31
C LEU A 34 23.24 5.53 9.29
N VAL A 35 23.60 6.44 10.20
CA VAL A 35 23.05 7.81 10.23
C VAL A 35 23.40 8.58 8.95
N ALA A 36 24.63 8.46 8.45
CA ALA A 36 25.05 9.08 7.19
C ALA A 36 24.22 8.59 5.99
N LYS A 37 23.73 7.35 6.04
CA LYS A 37 22.80 6.76 5.05
C LYS A 37 21.33 6.97 5.37
N ALA A 38 21.01 7.83 6.34
CA ALA A 38 19.67 8.07 6.84
C ALA A 38 18.95 6.79 7.35
N ILE A 39 19.70 5.84 7.91
CA ILE A 39 19.20 4.62 8.54
C ILE A 39 19.29 4.79 10.06
N ALA A 40 18.17 4.58 10.76
CA ALA A 40 18.13 4.65 12.22
C ALA A 40 18.96 3.50 12.84
N PRO A 41 19.94 3.80 13.71
CA PRO A 41 20.70 2.77 14.42
C PRO A 41 19.80 2.04 15.43
N VAL A 42 19.38 0.82 15.08
CA VAL A 42 18.62 -0.06 15.98
C VAL A 42 19.52 -1.21 16.41
N LYS A 43 19.63 -1.47 17.72
CA LYS A 43 20.41 -2.61 18.21
C LYS A 43 19.77 -3.91 17.73
N LYS A 44 20.60 -4.88 17.35
CA LYS A 44 20.16 -6.16 16.77
C LYS A 44 19.19 -6.95 17.66
N GLU A 45 19.32 -6.80 18.99
CA GLU A 45 18.44 -7.42 19.98
C GLU A 45 16.97 -6.96 19.88
N PHE A 46 16.69 -5.79 19.29
CA PHE A 46 15.32 -5.29 19.08
C PHE A 46 14.78 -5.57 17.67
N LEU A 47 15.60 -6.15 16.78
CA LEU A 47 15.15 -6.53 15.44
C LEU A 47 14.40 -7.86 15.51
N ARG A 48 13.08 -7.81 15.30
CA ARG A 48 12.29 -9.03 15.07
C ARG A 48 12.46 -9.46 13.62
N TYR A 49 13.20 -10.54 13.41
CA TYR A 49 13.29 -11.14 12.09
C TYR A 49 11.95 -11.77 11.71
N PRO A 50 11.44 -11.51 10.50
CA PRO A 50 10.28 -12.23 10.01
C PRO A 50 10.61 -13.73 9.96
N PRO A 51 9.66 -14.61 10.32
CA PRO A 51 9.89 -16.05 10.27
C PRO A 51 10.31 -16.45 8.84
N PRO A 52 11.24 -17.40 8.70
CA PRO A 52 11.72 -17.83 7.39
C PRO A 52 10.52 -18.29 6.54
N ARG A 53 10.32 -17.66 5.39
CA ARG A 53 9.30 -18.09 4.44
C ARG A 53 9.81 -19.34 3.76
N THR A 54 9.12 -20.47 3.93
CA THR A 54 9.37 -21.67 3.13
C THR A 54 8.98 -21.39 1.69
N CYS A 55 9.95 -21.09 0.83
CA CYS A 55 9.77 -21.13 -0.62
C CYS A 55 9.96 -22.58 -1.09
N SER A 56 8.86 -23.25 -1.47
CA SER A 56 8.93 -24.55 -2.13
C SER A 56 9.38 -24.35 -3.59
N SER A 57 10.69 -24.27 -3.79
CA SER A 57 11.30 -24.57 -5.08
C SER A 57 11.68 -26.05 -5.07
N THR A 58 11.04 -26.82 -5.94
CA THR A 58 11.28 -28.24 -6.15
C THR A 58 12.66 -28.49 -6.79
N ASN A 59 13.29 -29.59 -6.35
CA ASN A 59 14.39 -30.36 -6.98
C ASN A 59 15.84 -29.99 -6.59
N HIS A 60 16.37 -30.66 -5.56
CA HIS A 60 17.44 -31.67 -5.73
C HIS A 60 17.54 -32.53 -4.46
N GLU A 61 17.65 -33.84 -4.61
CA GLU A 61 17.74 -34.80 -3.51
C GLU A 61 19.14 -34.81 -2.86
N ASN A 62 19.20 -34.81 -1.52
CA ASN A 62 19.89 -35.83 -0.70
C ASN A 62 19.74 -35.57 0.82
N HIS A 63 19.22 -36.60 1.51
CA HIS A 63 19.47 -37.06 2.89
C HIS A 63 19.96 -36.04 3.95
N THR A 64 19.31 -35.83 5.11
CA THR A 64 19.26 -36.74 6.28
C THR A 64 18.25 -36.23 7.32
N VAL A 65 17.73 -37.17 8.12
CA VAL A 65 16.56 -37.16 9.04
C VAL A 65 16.63 -36.22 10.27
N SER A 66 15.44 -35.96 10.85
CA SER A 66 15.06 -35.45 12.20
C SER A 66 14.64 -33.96 12.21
N GLU A 67 13.47 -33.52 12.68
CA GLU A 67 12.49 -34.02 13.64
C GLU A 67 11.09 -33.41 13.35
N THR A 68 10.07 -34.10 13.84
CA THR A 68 8.63 -33.93 13.63
C THR A 68 8.09 -32.53 13.97
N LYS A 69 7.79 -31.70 12.96
CA LYS A 69 6.84 -30.59 13.10
C LYS A 69 5.79 -30.70 12.01
N VAL A 70 4.59 -31.13 12.41
CA VAL A 70 3.39 -31.22 11.56
C VAL A 70 2.95 -29.80 11.19
N VAL A 71 3.68 -29.17 10.27
CA VAL A 71 3.20 -27.99 9.57
C VAL A 71 2.15 -28.51 8.62
N ALA A 72 0.89 -28.37 8.98
CA ALA A 72 -0.23 -28.67 8.10
C ALA A 72 0.05 -28.02 6.74
N LEU A 73 0.41 -28.83 5.76
CA LEU A 73 0.51 -28.43 4.37
C LEU A 73 -0.90 -28.01 3.98
N LYS A 74 -1.19 -26.72 4.12
CA LYS A 74 -2.39 -26.14 3.51
C LYS A 74 -2.18 -26.27 2.01
N GLU A 75 -2.68 -27.37 1.46
CA GLU A 75 -2.83 -27.56 0.03
C GLU A 75 -3.39 -26.26 -0.57
N LYS A 76 -2.90 -25.91 -1.76
CA LYS A 76 -3.32 -24.71 -2.47
C LYS A 76 -4.78 -24.86 -2.89
N LYS A 77 -5.69 -24.51 -1.97
CA LYS A 77 -7.13 -24.54 -2.20
C LYS A 77 -7.49 -23.67 -3.40
N SER A 78 -8.44 -24.14 -4.21
CA SER A 78 -8.93 -23.38 -5.35
C SER A 78 -9.53 -22.03 -4.92
N LYS A 79 -9.48 -21.01 -5.80
CA LYS A 79 -10.11 -19.70 -5.54
C LYS A 79 -11.60 -19.83 -5.18
N ARG A 80 -12.30 -20.80 -5.79
CA ARG A 80 -13.72 -21.08 -5.52
C ARG A 80 -13.94 -21.63 -4.12
N GLN A 81 -13.09 -22.55 -3.67
CA GLN A 81 -13.14 -23.11 -2.33
C GLN A 81 -12.88 -22.04 -1.26
N LEU A 82 -11.84 -21.21 -1.44
CA LEU A 82 -11.55 -20.10 -0.53
C LEU A 82 -12.72 -19.10 -0.41
N LYS A 83 -13.45 -18.86 -1.51
CA LYS A 83 -14.65 -18.02 -1.49
C LYS A 83 -15.79 -18.66 -0.70
N ARG A 84 -15.98 -19.98 -0.79
CA ARG A 84 -16.98 -20.71 0.00
C ARG A 84 -16.62 -20.68 1.48
N GLU A 85 -15.37 -20.98 1.83
CA GLU A 85 -14.88 -20.96 3.21
C GLU A 85 -15.02 -19.56 3.84
N ARG A 86 -14.68 -18.50 3.10
CA ARG A 86 -14.86 -17.12 3.58
C ARG A 86 -16.33 -16.80 3.89
N ARG A 87 -17.27 -17.30 3.09
CA ARG A 87 -18.72 -17.11 3.34
C ARG A 87 -19.19 -17.91 4.54
N GLN A 88 -18.67 -19.13 4.72
CA GLN A 88 -18.97 -19.95 5.88
C GLN A 88 -18.45 -19.32 7.16
N GLU A 89 -17.21 -18.82 7.15
CA GLU A 89 -16.62 -18.13 8.30
C GLU A 89 -17.44 -16.90 8.68
N GLN A 90 -17.92 -16.12 7.70
CA GLN A 90 -18.78 -14.96 7.96
C GLN A 90 -20.11 -15.32 8.63
N LYS A 91 -20.65 -16.50 8.36
CA LYS A 91 -21.86 -17.02 9.00
C LYS A 91 -21.59 -17.79 10.30
N SER A 92 -20.32 -17.96 10.69
CA SER A 92 -19.99 -18.66 11.92
C SER A 92 -20.42 -17.87 13.16
N ALA A 93 -20.55 -18.58 14.27
CA ALA A 93 -20.88 -17.98 15.56
C ALA A 93 -19.87 -16.92 16.02
N ARG A 94 -18.63 -16.89 15.47
CA ARG A 94 -17.64 -15.83 15.74
C ARG A 94 -18.00 -14.48 15.15
N ASN A 95 -18.76 -14.46 14.06
CA ASN A 95 -18.97 -13.28 13.23
C ASN A 95 -20.43 -12.83 13.30
N ILE A 96 -20.80 -12.26 14.44
CA ILE A 96 -22.11 -11.67 14.69
C ILE A 96 -22.36 -10.44 13.80
N CYS A 97 -23.61 -10.22 13.41
CA CYS A 97 -24.02 -9.03 12.66
C CYS A 97 -23.69 -7.74 13.44
N PRO A 98 -22.98 -6.77 12.83
CA PRO A 98 -22.60 -5.52 13.53
C PRO A 98 -23.77 -4.68 14.02
N LEU A 99 -24.95 -4.78 13.40
CA LEU A 99 -26.16 -4.08 13.85
C LEU A 99 -26.73 -4.75 15.11
N ILE A 100 -26.86 -6.07 15.08
CA ILE A 100 -27.33 -6.87 16.21
C ILE A 100 -26.36 -6.80 17.38
N ALA A 101 -25.05 -6.81 17.11
CA ALA A 101 -24.03 -6.64 18.14
C ALA A 101 -24.18 -5.29 18.88
N LYS A 102 -24.66 -4.24 18.20
CA LYS A 102 -24.88 -2.93 18.82
C LYS A 102 -26.21 -2.81 19.54
N SER A 103 -27.28 -3.32 18.95
CA SER A 103 -28.65 -3.20 19.47
C SER A 103 -28.98 -4.26 20.52
N GLY A 104 -28.38 -5.44 20.45
CA GLY A 104 -28.76 -6.60 21.25
C GLY A 104 -29.97 -7.35 20.73
N ASP A 105 -30.60 -6.89 19.62
CA ASP A 105 -31.87 -7.44 19.13
C ASP A 105 -31.74 -7.99 17.71
N VAL A 106 -32.26 -9.20 17.47
CA VAL A 106 -32.23 -9.86 16.16
C VAL A 106 -33.05 -9.11 15.10
N SER A 107 -34.15 -8.46 15.52
CA SER A 107 -35.04 -7.67 14.65
C SER A 107 -34.41 -6.38 14.13
N SER A 108 -33.31 -5.92 14.74
CA SER A 108 -32.63 -4.69 14.33
C SER A 108 -31.93 -4.78 12.97
N CYS A 109 -31.68 -6.00 12.48
CA CYS A 109 -31.04 -6.19 11.19
C CYS A 109 -32.08 -6.15 10.05
N PRO A 110 -31.99 -5.21 9.10
CA PRO A 110 -32.95 -5.13 7.98
C PRO A 110 -32.88 -6.36 7.05
N TYR A 111 -31.81 -7.15 7.14
CA TYR A 111 -31.60 -8.33 6.30
C TYR A 111 -32.14 -9.63 6.92
N ASN A 112 -32.48 -9.65 8.22
CA ASN A 112 -32.97 -10.84 8.93
C ASN A 112 -32.16 -12.09 8.55
N GLU A 113 -32.81 -13.18 8.12
CA GLU A 113 -32.17 -14.45 7.73
C GLU A 113 -31.26 -14.35 6.49
N ARG A 114 -31.44 -13.33 5.64
CA ARG A 114 -30.59 -13.09 4.46
C ARG A 114 -29.30 -12.35 4.81
N CYS A 115 -29.06 -12.09 6.09
CA CYS A 115 -27.84 -11.45 6.54
C CYS A 115 -26.61 -12.30 6.19
N ARG A 116 -25.52 -11.59 5.93
CA ARG A 116 -24.21 -12.19 5.65
C ARG A 116 -23.54 -12.75 6.91
N PHE A 117 -23.97 -12.28 8.07
CA PHE A 117 -23.40 -12.56 9.38
C PHE A 117 -24.35 -13.41 10.23
N SER A 118 -23.84 -14.00 11.31
CA SER A 118 -24.66 -14.76 12.26
C SER A 118 -25.51 -13.82 13.14
N HIS A 119 -26.70 -14.29 13.50
CA HIS A 119 -27.65 -13.57 14.35
C HIS A 119 -27.82 -14.21 15.74
N ASP A 120 -27.09 -15.30 15.99
CA ASP A 120 -27.18 -16.08 17.22
C ASP A 120 -26.34 -15.44 18.33
N LEU A 121 -27.00 -14.71 19.23
CA LEU A 121 -26.35 -13.98 20.33
C LEU A 121 -25.65 -14.91 21.32
N GLU A 122 -26.31 -16.01 21.67
CA GLU A 122 -25.81 -16.98 22.66
C GLU A 122 -24.56 -17.69 22.13
N ALA A 123 -24.64 -18.22 20.90
CA ALA A 123 -23.50 -18.86 20.26
C ALA A 123 -22.29 -17.92 20.11
N PHE A 124 -22.54 -16.62 19.88
CA PHE A 124 -21.48 -15.62 19.86
C PHE A 124 -20.85 -15.42 21.25
N LYS A 125 -21.65 -15.33 22.32
CA LYS A 125 -21.17 -15.17 23.70
C LYS A 125 -20.32 -16.37 24.14
N ASP A 126 -20.71 -17.58 23.80
CA ASP A 126 -19.98 -18.81 24.16
C ASP A 126 -18.62 -18.90 23.47
N GLN A 127 -18.53 -18.42 22.22
CA GLN A 127 -17.29 -18.44 21.45
C GLN A 127 -16.41 -17.22 21.69
N LYS A 128 -16.96 -16.19 22.35
CA LYS A 128 -16.26 -14.94 22.62
C LYS A 128 -15.12 -15.21 23.62
N PRO A 129 -13.89 -14.75 23.34
CA PRO A 129 -12.81 -14.82 24.32
C PRO A 129 -13.16 -13.99 25.55
N ALA A 130 -12.55 -14.33 26.69
CA ALA A 130 -12.72 -13.59 27.93
C ALA A 130 -12.43 -12.09 27.73
N ASP A 131 -13.20 -11.28 28.47
CA ASP A 131 -13.02 -9.82 28.47
C ASP A 131 -11.65 -9.45 29.03
N LEU A 132 -11.12 -8.33 28.54
CA LEU A 132 -9.89 -7.75 29.05
C LEU A 132 -10.17 -7.00 30.36
N GLU A 133 -9.15 -6.96 31.22
CA GLU A 133 -9.18 -6.16 32.44
C GLU A 133 -9.24 -4.66 32.11
N GLY A 134 -10.11 -3.91 32.79
CA GLY A 134 -10.28 -2.47 32.63
C GLY A 134 -11.66 -2.04 32.14
N GLU A 135 -11.88 -0.73 32.04
CA GLU A 135 -13.14 -0.13 31.58
C GLU A 135 -13.11 0.21 30.09
N CYS A 136 -14.25 0.01 29.42
CA CYS A 136 -14.39 0.37 28.01
C CYS A 136 -14.13 1.87 27.80
N PRO A 137 -13.17 2.28 26.94
CA PRO A 137 -12.85 3.69 26.71
C PRO A 137 -14.03 4.53 26.21
N PHE A 138 -14.97 3.89 25.50
CA PHE A 138 -16.17 4.56 25.00
C PHE A 138 -17.18 4.85 26.12
N MET A 139 -17.27 3.98 27.12
CA MET A 139 -18.14 4.20 28.29
C MET A 139 -17.66 5.39 29.12
N ASN A 140 -16.34 5.53 29.30
CA ASN A 140 -15.72 6.69 29.96
C ASN A 140 -16.05 8.01 29.26
N ALA A 141 -16.07 7.98 27.92
CA ALA A 141 -16.44 9.12 27.10
C ALA A 141 -17.96 9.41 27.08
N LYS A 142 -18.79 8.63 27.81
CA LYS A 142 -20.26 8.68 27.80
C LYS A 142 -20.87 8.53 26.40
N GLU A 143 -20.12 7.94 25.47
CA GLU A 143 -20.60 7.65 24.13
C GLU A 143 -20.94 6.16 24.00
N PRO A 144 -21.96 5.81 23.22
CA PRO A 144 -22.34 4.41 23.02
C PRO A 144 -21.21 3.66 22.32
N CYS A 145 -20.78 2.53 22.90
CA CYS A 145 -19.68 1.74 22.35
C CYS A 145 -20.03 1.27 20.92
N PRO A 146 -19.23 1.59 19.89
CA PRO A 146 -19.52 1.20 18.52
C PRO A 146 -19.43 -0.31 18.27
N TYR A 147 -18.88 -1.06 19.23
CA TYR A 147 -18.73 -2.51 19.17
C TYR A 147 -19.83 -3.26 19.92
N GLY A 148 -20.58 -2.60 20.82
CA GLY A 148 -21.66 -3.21 21.61
C GLY A 148 -21.24 -4.52 22.28
N LEU A 149 -22.02 -5.59 22.09
CA LEU A 149 -21.79 -6.94 22.61
C LEU A 149 -20.48 -7.58 22.11
N ALA A 150 -19.96 -7.16 20.95
CA ALA A 150 -18.70 -7.65 20.42
C ALA A 150 -17.46 -6.96 21.04
N CYS A 151 -17.67 -6.00 21.95
CA CYS A 151 -16.58 -5.35 22.66
C CYS A 151 -15.81 -6.33 23.56
N ARG A 152 -14.49 -6.15 23.67
CA ARG A 152 -13.62 -6.91 24.60
C ARG A 152 -13.73 -6.46 26.06
N PHE A 153 -14.51 -5.42 26.32
CA PHE A 153 -14.79 -4.89 27.66
C PHE A 153 -16.30 -4.95 27.91
N SER A 154 -16.99 -5.95 27.35
CA SER A 154 -18.46 -6.03 27.35
C SER A 154 -19.05 -6.04 28.77
N SER A 155 -18.36 -6.66 29.72
CA SER A 155 -18.70 -6.68 31.16
C SER A 155 -18.76 -5.31 31.82
N THR A 156 -18.07 -4.30 31.26
CA THR A 156 -18.11 -2.92 31.79
C THR A 156 -19.21 -2.08 31.15
N HIS A 157 -19.86 -2.60 30.11
CA HIS A 157 -21.03 -1.95 29.56
C HIS A 157 -22.18 -2.10 30.55
N LYS A 158 -22.82 -1.01 30.94
CA LYS A 158 -24.07 -1.06 31.71
C LYS A 158 -25.18 -1.52 30.76
N ASP A 159 -25.93 -2.56 31.15
CA ASP A 159 -26.96 -3.30 30.37
C ASP A 159 -28.17 -2.49 29.87
N GLY A 160 -28.03 -1.18 29.61
CA GLY A 160 -29.19 -0.34 29.29
C GLY A 160 -28.88 1.00 28.65
N ILE A 161 -27.70 1.21 28.06
CA ILE A 161 -27.55 2.39 27.20
C ILE A 161 -28.07 2.02 25.80
N PRO A 162 -29.24 2.58 25.40
CA PRO A 162 -29.81 2.29 24.09
C PRO A 162 -28.77 2.63 23.04
N ALA A 163 -28.61 1.73 22.07
CA ALA A 163 -27.78 1.91 20.90
C ALA A 163 -27.93 3.35 20.42
N GLY A 164 -26.89 4.16 20.64
CA GLY A 164 -26.89 5.51 20.09
C GLY A 164 -27.15 5.39 18.62
N THR A 165 -28.08 6.22 18.14
CA THR A 165 -28.29 6.36 16.71
C THR A 165 -26.92 6.54 16.07
N SER A 166 -26.72 5.93 14.91
CA SER A 166 -25.47 5.93 14.15
C SER A 166 -24.84 7.32 13.90
N ASP A 167 -25.51 8.38 14.35
CA ASP A 167 -25.18 9.78 14.21
C ASP A 167 -24.11 10.27 15.20
N ALA A 168 -23.87 9.59 16.33
CA ALA A 168 -22.85 10.03 17.30
C ALA A 168 -21.43 10.08 16.69
N ARG A 169 -21.13 9.17 15.74
CA ARG A 169 -19.84 9.09 15.05
C ARG A 169 -19.66 10.09 13.91
N LYS A 170 -20.71 10.84 13.53
CA LYS A 170 -20.65 11.80 12.42
C LYS A 170 -19.87 13.07 12.75
N LYS A 171 -19.38 13.22 13.99
CA LYS A 171 -18.64 14.39 14.47
C LYS A 171 -17.20 14.47 13.97
N ASN A 172 -16.61 13.37 13.50
CA ASN A 172 -15.29 13.41 12.86
C ASN A 172 -15.47 13.64 11.36
N SER A 173 -15.90 14.84 11.00
CA SER A 173 -15.98 15.32 9.62
C SER A 173 -14.63 15.80 9.06
N GLU A 174 -13.52 15.44 9.70
CA GLU A 174 -12.17 15.61 9.15
C GLU A 174 -11.91 14.57 8.06
N VAL A 175 -12.74 14.58 7.02
CA VAL A 175 -12.34 14.02 5.74
C VAL A 175 -11.62 15.17 5.06
N ASN A 176 -10.32 15.00 4.80
CA ASN A 176 -9.59 15.82 3.81
C ASN A 176 -10.14 15.52 2.39
N GLY A 177 -11.44 15.71 2.23
CA GLY A 177 -12.19 15.44 1.03
C GLY A 177 -11.97 16.59 0.07
N LEU A 178 -10.95 16.46 -0.77
CA LEU A 178 -10.79 17.38 -1.90
C LEU A 178 -11.95 17.15 -2.87
N ASN A 179 -12.47 18.22 -3.47
CA ASN A 179 -13.49 18.11 -4.52
C ASN A 179 -13.02 17.21 -5.66
N LYS A 180 -13.93 16.44 -6.29
CA LYS A 180 -13.57 15.50 -7.36
C LYS A 180 -12.82 16.18 -8.51
N ASP A 181 -13.13 17.43 -8.82
CA ASP A 181 -12.45 18.16 -9.89
C ASP A 181 -11.03 18.59 -9.49
N VAL A 182 -10.81 18.96 -8.22
CA VAL A 182 -9.47 19.16 -7.66
C VAL A 182 -8.68 17.86 -7.70
N GLN A 183 -9.28 16.73 -7.32
CA GLN A 183 -8.65 15.42 -7.43
C GLN A 183 -8.27 15.08 -8.89
N LYS A 184 -9.14 15.33 -9.87
CA LYS A 184 -8.83 15.15 -11.29
C LYS A 184 -7.67 16.02 -11.76
N LEU A 185 -7.60 17.28 -11.31
CA LEU A 185 -6.48 18.17 -11.61
C LEU A 185 -5.17 17.64 -11.04
N LEU A 186 -5.19 17.12 -9.82
CA LEU A 186 -4.03 16.49 -9.17
C LEU A 186 -3.59 15.21 -9.90
N TRP A 187 -4.53 14.32 -10.24
CA TRP A 187 -4.23 13.09 -11.02
C TRP A 187 -3.62 13.40 -12.38
N LYS A 188 -4.07 14.49 -13.02
CA LYS A 188 -3.53 14.95 -14.30
C LYS A 188 -2.29 15.83 -14.15
N ASN A 189 -1.83 16.09 -12.91
CA ASN A 189 -0.75 17.01 -12.58
C ASN A 189 -0.91 18.41 -13.21
N LYS A 190 -2.15 18.92 -13.24
CA LYS A 190 -2.53 20.23 -13.81
C LYS A 190 -2.85 21.28 -12.74
N MET A 191 -2.75 20.92 -11.46
CA MET A 191 -3.00 21.85 -10.36
C MET A 191 -1.77 22.73 -10.15
N SER A 192 -1.95 24.05 -10.04
CA SER A 192 -0.89 24.98 -9.68
C SER A 192 -0.73 25.07 -8.16
N PHE A 193 0.51 25.16 -7.68
CA PHE A 193 0.81 25.21 -6.25
C PHE A 193 1.67 26.44 -5.91
N PRO A 194 1.10 27.65 -5.93
CA PRO A 194 1.87 28.89 -5.80
C PRO A 194 2.69 28.96 -4.50
N LYS A 195 2.18 28.38 -3.41
CA LYS A 195 2.89 28.32 -2.12
C LYS A 195 4.09 27.37 -2.15
N ALA A 196 3.94 26.21 -2.79
CA ALA A 196 5.04 25.26 -2.93
C ALA A 196 6.09 25.83 -3.89
N ASP A 197 5.66 26.41 -5.01
CA ASP A 197 6.53 27.04 -6.00
C ASP A 197 7.34 28.19 -5.38
N ALA A 198 6.73 29.02 -4.53
CA ALA A 198 7.45 30.07 -3.81
C ALA A 198 8.52 29.52 -2.86
N LYS A 199 8.26 28.39 -2.20
CA LYS A 199 9.24 27.72 -1.34
C LYS A 199 10.36 27.07 -2.14
N LEU A 200 10.03 26.43 -3.25
CA LEU A 200 11.03 25.83 -4.15
C LEU A 200 11.94 26.90 -4.75
N LYS A 201 11.38 28.05 -5.15
CA LYS A 201 12.16 29.23 -5.55
C LYS A 201 13.06 29.76 -4.44
N ALA A 202 12.57 29.86 -3.21
CA ALA A 202 13.39 30.28 -2.07
C ALA A 202 14.55 29.30 -1.77
N LEU A 203 14.40 28.03 -2.11
CA LEU A 203 15.42 26.99 -2.00
C LEU A 203 16.33 26.90 -3.25
N GLY A 204 16.15 27.77 -4.25
CA GLY A 204 16.93 27.76 -5.50
C GLY A 204 16.56 26.63 -6.48
N LEU A 205 15.45 25.93 -6.26
CA LEU A 205 14.97 24.84 -7.11
C LEU A 205 13.98 25.40 -8.15
N VAL A 206 14.41 25.51 -9.41
CA VAL A 206 13.54 25.95 -10.51
C VAL A 206 12.69 24.76 -10.99
N VAL A 207 11.40 24.82 -10.68
CA VAL A 207 10.43 23.80 -11.12
C VAL A 207 9.89 24.19 -12.49
N TRP A 208 10.16 23.37 -13.49
CA TRP A 208 9.54 23.52 -14.81
C TRP A 208 8.17 22.83 -14.74
N THR A 209 7.09 23.62 -14.76
CA THR A 209 5.75 23.04 -14.84
C THR A 209 5.60 22.35 -16.19
N VAL A 210 4.93 21.19 -16.22
CA VAL A 210 4.74 20.37 -17.43
C VAL A 210 4.08 21.16 -18.57
N SER A 211 3.30 22.19 -18.23
CA SER A 211 2.68 23.12 -19.18
C SER A 211 3.68 23.99 -19.95
N VAL A 212 4.82 24.35 -19.35
CA VAL A 212 5.86 25.18 -20.00
C VAL A 212 6.67 24.35 -21.00
N PHE A 213 6.85 23.05 -20.74
CA PHE A 213 7.53 22.14 -21.66
C PHE A 213 6.78 22.00 -23.00
N LEU A 214 5.45 21.93 -22.98
CA LEU A 214 4.65 21.82 -24.21
C LEU A 214 4.69 23.11 -25.05
N ALA A 215 4.73 24.28 -24.40
CA ALA A 215 4.80 25.58 -25.07
C ALA A 215 6.16 25.82 -25.75
N LEU A 216 7.27 25.43 -25.11
CA LEU A 216 8.61 25.56 -25.69
C LEU A 216 8.80 24.66 -26.92
N THR A 217 8.24 23.45 -26.92
CA THR A 217 8.32 22.55 -28.07
C THR A 217 7.55 23.06 -29.30
N ILE A 218 6.43 23.77 -29.09
CA ILE A 218 5.63 24.36 -30.18
C ILE A 218 6.33 25.61 -30.74
N HIS A 219 6.96 26.43 -29.89
CA HIS A 219 7.66 27.62 -30.35
C HIS A 219 8.95 27.30 -31.12
N LEU A 220 9.70 26.25 -30.73
CA LEU A 220 10.87 25.79 -31.48
C LEU A 220 10.52 25.21 -32.85
N SER A 221 9.39 24.51 -32.98
CA SER A 221 8.95 23.93 -34.26
C SER A 221 8.43 24.98 -35.24
N VAL A 222 7.82 26.08 -34.76
CA VAL A 222 7.42 27.22 -35.62
C VAL A 222 8.63 28.03 -36.09
N ILE A 223 9.68 28.19 -35.28
CA ILE A 223 10.89 28.92 -35.67
C ILE A 223 11.69 28.18 -36.75
N ILE A 224 11.76 26.85 -36.70
CA ILE A 224 12.46 26.03 -37.72
C ILE A 224 11.78 26.15 -39.09
N LEU A 225 10.45 26.31 -39.15
CA LEU A 225 9.69 26.40 -40.40
C LEU A 225 9.79 27.76 -41.10
N VAL A 226 10.23 28.81 -40.41
CA VAL A 226 10.32 30.19 -40.95
C VAL A 226 11.75 30.54 -41.42
N HIS A 227 12.76 29.74 -41.08
CA HIS A 227 14.17 30.02 -41.39
C HIS A 227 14.81 29.06 -42.42
N THR A 228 14.04 28.24 -43.14
CA THR A 228 14.55 27.55 -44.35
C THR A 228 14.38 28.46 -45.58
N PRO A 229 15.45 29.07 -46.12
CA PRO A 229 15.34 29.83 -47.36
C PRO A 229 15.01 28.91 -48.53
N LEU A 230 13.94 29.23 -49.28
CA LEU A 230 13.70 28.71 -50.63
C LEU A 230 14.80 29.24 -51.55
N SER A 231 15.89 28.49 -51.74
CA SER A 231 16.86 28.85 -52.77
C SER A 231 17.66 27.66 -53.28
N VAL A 232 17.00 26.63 -53.81
CA VAL A 232 17.54 25.85 -54.95
C VAL A 232 16.36 25.18 -55.65
N PHE A 233 16.06 25.57 -56.89
CA PHE A 233 15.58 24.73 -58.01
C PHE A 233 15.19 25.68 -59.15
N SER A 234 16.19 26.16 -59.86
CA SER A 234 16.04 26.68 -61.22
C SER A 234 17.02 25.94 -62.13
N SER A 235 16.62 25.76 -63.38
CA SER A 235 17.32 25.17 -64.54
C SER A 235 17.50 23.65 -64.61
N ALA A 236 16.55 23.00 -65.31
CA ALA A 236 16.84 21.90 -66.24
C ALA A 236 15.93 22.07 -67.49
N PHE A 237 16.41 22.88 -68.42
CA PHE A 237 16.25 22.74 -69.88
C PHE A 237 17.54 23.25 -70.51
#